data_AF-A0A5D3K098-F1
#
_entry.id   AF-A0A5D3K098-F1
#
_cell.length_a   1.000
_cell.length_b   1.000
_cell.length_c   1.000
_cell.angle_alpha   90.00
_cell.angle_beta   90.00
_cell.angle_gamma   90.00
#
_symmetry.space_group_name_H-M   'P 1'
#
loop_
_entity.id
_entity.type
_entity.pdbx_description
1 polymer ?
#
loop_
_entity_poly.entity_id
_entity_poly.type
_entity_poly.pdbx_seq_one_letter_code
_entity_poly.pdbx_strand_id
1 'polypeptide(L)' 'MDARFALIRAHDDSIRRYLRLLNTQLTDLEREYIESRISEERSTLQSIREARGEVSSLPANGGA' A
#
# COMPACT_ATOMS: atom_id res chain seq x y z
N MET A 1 -17.59 -14.17 -4.99
CA MET A 1 -16.68 -13.10 -4.51
C MET A 1 -16.26 -12.30 -5.72
N ASP A 2 -16.54 -11.01 -5.76
CA ASP A 2 -16.15 -10.16 -6.87
C ASP A 2 -14.61 -10.00 -6.91
N ALA A 3 -14.03 -10.36 -8.05
CA ALA A 3 -12.59 -10.46 -8.27
C ALA A 3 -11.85 -9.14 -7.98
N ARG A 4 -12.53 -7.99 -8.15
CA ARG A 4 -11.92 -6.67 -7.90
C ARG A 4 -11.79 -6.36 -6.42
N PHE A 5 -12.73 -6.82 -5.58
CA PHE A 5 -12.58 -6.72 -4.12
C PHE A 5 -11.51 -7.68 -3.59
N ALA A 6 -11.34 -8.85 -4.21
CA ALA A 6 -10.26 -9.76 -3.87
C ALA A 6 -8.88 -9.13 -4.17
N LEU A 7 -8.76 -8.38 -5.27
CA LEU A 7 -7.55 -7.65 -5.63
C LEU A 7 -7.21 -6.55 -4.62
N ILE A 8 -8.18 -5.70 -4.25
CA ILE A 8 -7.97 -4.66 -3.23
C ILE A 8 -7.50 -5.28 -1.90
N ARG A 9 -8.16 -6.35 -1.44
CA ARG A 9 -7.75 -7.05 -0.22
C ARG A 9 -6.34 -7.63 -0.31
N ALA A 10 -5.97 -8.19 -1.46
CA ALA A 10 -4.63 -8.74 -1.66
C ALA A 10 -3.54 -7.66 -1.55
N HIS A 11 -3.76 -6.47 -2.11
CA HIS A 11 -2.82 -5.35 -1.97
C HIS A 11 -2.76 -4.82 -0.52
N ASP A 12 -3.90 -4.70 0.17
CA ASP A 12 -3.91 -4.31 1.59
C ASP A 12 -3.16 -5.33 2.47
N ASP A 13 -3.29 -6.63 2.18
CA ASP A 13 -2.55 -7.71 2.85
C ASP A 13 -1.04 -7.61 2.60
N SER A 14 -0.64 -7.37 1.34
CA SER A 14 0.76 -7.17 0.97
C SER A 14 1.38 -5.99 1.73
N ILE A 15 0.69 -4.85 1.80
CA ILE A 15 1.17 -3.67 2.55
C ILE A 15 1.34 -3.99 4.03
N ARG A 16 0.35 -4.64 4.66
CA ARG A 16 0.44 -5.02 6.07
C ARG A 16 1.61 -5.97 6.33
N ARG A 17 1.85 -6.92 5.43
CA ARG A 17 2.99 -7.84 5.52
C ARG A 17 4.32 -7.10 5.44
N TYR A 18 4.46 -6.17 4.50
CA TYR A 18 5.68 -5.38 4.35
C TYR A 18 5.94 -4.45 5.54
N LEU A 19 4.89 -3.80 6.09
CA LEU A 19 5.00 -3.03 7.32
C LEU A 19 5.46 -3.89 8.50
N ARG A 20 4.98 -5.13 8.60
CA ARG A 20 5.46 -6.08 9.63
C ARG A 20 6.92 -6.46 9.41
N LEU A 21 7.35 -6.62 8.15
CA LEU A 21 8.74 -6.95 7.82
C LEU A 21 9.71 -5.83 8.21
N LEU A 22 9.31 -4.56 8.07
CA LEU A 22 10.10 -3.39 8.49
C LEU A 22 10.43 -3.34 10.00
N ASN A 23 9.67 -4.09 10.82
CA ASN A 23 9.91 -4.21 12.25
C ASN A 23 10.90 -5.33 12.61
N THR A 24 11.47 -6.02 11.63
CA THR A 24 12.48 -7.06 11.81
C THR A 24 13.89 -6.53 11.54
N GLN A 25 14.92 -7.34 11.79
CA GLN A 25 16.28 -6.99 11.39
C GLN A 25 16.39 -7.12 9.87
N LEU A 26 16.69 -6.01 9.22
CA LEU A 26 16.87 -5.87 7.78
C LEU A 26 18.13 -5.06 7.54
N THR A 27 18.82 -5.38 6.46
CA THR A 27 19.84 -4.51 5.89
C THR A 27 19.21 -3.24 5.31
N ASP A 28 20.02 -2.21 5.09
CA ASP A 28 19.54 -0.95 4.52
C ASP A 28 18.95 -1.17 3.11
N LEU A 29 19.56 -2.05 2.31
CA LEU A 29 19.06 -2.42 0.99
C LEU A 29 17.70 -3.12 1.04
N GLU A 30 17.52 -4.06 1.97
CA GLU A 30 16.24 -4.75 2.14
C GLU A 30 15.16 -3.78 2.60
N ARG A 31 15.51 -2.85 3.51
CA ARG A 31 14.60 -1.81 3.99
C ARG A 31 14.15 -0.90 2.85
N GLU A 32 15.09 -0.37 2.08
CA GLU A 32 14.80 0.50 0.92
C GLU A 32 13.91 -0.22 -0.11
N TYR A 33 14.22 -1.49 -0.39
CA TYR A 33 13.41 -2.31 -1.28
C TYR A 33 11.97 -2.45 -0.75
N ILE A 34 11.80 -2.76 0.54
CA ILE A 34 10.47 -2.94 1.15
C ILE A 34 9.67 -1.62 1.14
N GLU A 35 10.30 -0.49 1.44
CA GLU A 35 9.67 0.82 1.41
C GLU A 35 9.21 1.21 0.01
N SER A 36 10.06 0.98 -1.00
CA SER A 36 9.70 1.16 -2.42
C SER A 36 8.50 0.28 -2.81
N ARG A 37 8.53 -1.00 -2.42
CA ARG A 37 7.41 -1.93 -2.65
C ARG A 37 6.11 -1.46 -1.99
N ILE A 38 6.15 -0.96 -0.76
CA ILE A 38 4.95 -0.42 -0.09
C ILE A 38 4.38 0.78 -0.88
N SER A 39 5.25 1.65 -1.41
CA SER A 39 4.83 2.79 -2.23
C SER A 39 4.12 2.34 -3.52
N GLU A 40 4.67 1.34 -4.22
CA GLU A 40 4.08 0.76 -5.42
C GLU A 40 2.69 0.12 -5.15
N GLU A 41 2.56 -0.63 -4.06
CA GLU A 41 1.28 -1.24 -3.66
C GLU A 41 0.22 -0.17 -3.34
N ARG A 42 0.61 0.91 -2.65
CA ARG A 42 -0.29 2.05 -2.35
C ARG A 42 -0.74 2.79 -3.61
N SER A 43 0.19 3.03 -4.53
CA SER A 43 -0.11 3.65 -5.83
C SER A 43 -1.09 2.80 -6.64
N THR A 44 -0.86 1.48 -6.69
CA THR A 44 -1.76 0.53 -7.37
C THR A 44 -3.15 0.55 -6.74
N LEU A 45 -3.25 0.53 -5.40
CA LEU A 45 -4.52 0.64 -4.69
C LEU A 45 -5.24 1.94 -4.98
N GLN A 46 -4.51 3.06 -5.01
CA GLN A 46 -5.07 4.36 -5.33
C GLN A 46 -5.65 4.35 -6.75
N SER A 47 -4.92 3.86 -7.75
CA SER A 47 -5.43 3.73 -9.12
C SER A 47 -6.66 2.82 -9.21
N ILE A 48 -6.71 1.72 -8.45
CA ILE A 48 -7.90 0.84 -8.41
C ILE A 48 -9.11 1.56 -7.80
N ARG A 49 -8.92 2.38 -6.76
CA ARG A 49 -9.98 3.17 -6.12
C ARG A 49 -10.47 4.31 -7.00
N GLU A 50 -9.55 5.01 -7.67
CA GLU A 50 -9.85 6.05 -8.66
C GLU A 50 -10.65 5.46 -9.83
N ALA A 51 -10.23 4.30 -10.35
CA ALA A 51 -10.96 3.58 -11.39
C ALA A 51 -12.35 3.10 -10.93
N ARG A 52 -12.58 2.97 -9.62
CA ARG A 52 -13.88 2.61 -9.02
C ARG A 52 -14.80 3.83 -8.83
N GLY A 53 -14.29 5.05 -8.97
CA GLY A 53 -15.02 6.29 -8.64
C GLY A 53 -15.16 6.54 -7.14
N GLU A 54 -14.40 5.82 -6.30
CA GLU A 54 -14.41 5.99 -4.83
C GLU A 54 -13.40 7.03 -4.37
N VAL A 55 -13.42 8.22 -4.96
CA VAL A 55 -12.72 9.37 -4.38
C VAL A 55 -13.69 10.02 -3.40
N SER A 56 -13.63 9.60 -2.14
CA SER A 56 -14.14 10.38 -1.03
C SER A 56 -13.13 10.42 0.11
N SER A 57 -12.53 11.60 0.26
CA SER A 57 -11.89 12.17 1.45
C SER A 57 -10.77 11.39 2.16
N LEU A 58 -9.52 11.77 1.90
CA LEU A 58 -8.50 11.99 2.93
C LEU A 58 -7.59 13.13 2.45
N PRO A 59 -7.64 14.35 3.03
CA PRO A 59 -6.61 15.32 2.76
C PRO A 59 -5.32 14.82 3.40
N ALA A 60 -4.29 14.68 2.56
CA ALA A 60 -2.92 14.80 3.01
C ALA A 60 -2.77 16.19 3.65
N ASN A 61 -2.66 16.25 4.97
CA ASN A 61 -2.04 17.40 5.60
C ASN A 61 -0.77 16.92 6.28
N GLY A 62 0.35 17.29 5.67
CA GLY A 62 1.68 17.14 6.23
C GLY A 62 1.85 18.02 7.46
N GLY A 63 2.81 17.63 8.29
CA GLY A 63 3.23 18.44 9.43
C GLY A 63 3.94 19.73 8.99
N ALA A 64 3.73 20.78 9.78
CA ALA A 64 4.69 21.73 10.32
C ALA A 64 3.90 22.89 10.95
#